data_AF-A0A840ZK79-F1
#
_entry.id   AF-A0A840ZK79-F1
#
_cell.length_a   1.000
_cell.length_b   1.000
_cell.length_c   1.000
_cell.angle_alpha   90.00
_cell.angle_beta   90.00
_cell.angle_gamma   90.00
#
_symmetry.space_group_name_H-M   'P 1'
#
loop_
_entity.id
_entity.type
_entity.pdbx_description
1 polymer ?
#
loop_
_entity_poly.entity_id
_entity_poly.type
_entity_poly.pdbx_seq_one_letter_code
_entity_poly.pdbx_strand_id
1 'polypeptide(L)'
;MALDVDGYAVLQAMASAPEAFPDIRAEIPKAARALVVRQLKARGLKPHALRMIRDVIGTEAFALIADGMTDAEVKAVVARLDPHHPTLKQATPGWCRRRLAALAAGEAPVRRGDPAPPERADPPAPAARALGSRPFAATWDGVDHDAPLSAKDDAAPKGAGKKERKETEKKKGKKRKD
;
A
#
# COMPACT_ATOMS: atom_id res chain seq x y z
N MET A 1 2.44 -22.22 48.12
CA MET A 1 1.29 -21.36 47.78
C MET A 1 1.76 -20.36 46.74
N ALA A 2 1.13 -20.30 45.58
CA ALA A 2 1.47 -19.29 44.59
C ALA A 2 0.88 -17.96 45.07
N LEU A 3 1.73 -16.96 45.28
CA LEU A 3 1.26 -15.60 45.48
C LEU A 3 0.69 -15.14 44.14
N ASP A 4 -0.61 -14.83 44.10
CA ASP A 4 -1.24 -14.22 42.94
C ASP A 4 -0.75 -12.78 42.84
N VAL A 5 0.32 -12.58 42.07
CA VAL A 5 0.87 -11.25 41.78
C VAL A 5 0.12 -10.69 40.59
N ASP A 6 -0.36 -9.44 40.69
CA ASP A 6 -0.93 -8.72 39.56
C ASP A 6 0.18 -8.38 38.55
N GLY A 7 0.27 -9.18 37.49
CA GLY A 7 1.26 -9.02 36.44
C GLY A 7 1.15 -7.69 35.69
N TYR A 8 -0.04 -7.09 35.59
CA TYR A 8 -0.20 -5.80 34.91
C TYR A 8 0.39 -4.67 35.75
N ALA A 9 0.12 -4.65 37.06
CA ALA A 9 0.70 -3.67 37.97
C ALA A 9 2.23 -3.75 38.00
N VAL A 10 2.79 -4.96 37.98
CA VAL A 10 4.25 -5.16 37.92
C VAL A 10 4.84 -4.64 36.60
N LEU A 11 4.25 -4.97 35.45
CA LEU A 11 4.72 -4.47 34.15
C LEU A 11 4.63 -2.95 34.05
N GLN A 12 3.58 -2.35 34.63
CA GLN A 12 3.44 -0.90 34.70
C GLN A 12 4.52 -0.26 35.60
N ALA A 13 4.81 -0.86 36.76
CA ALA A 13 5.89 -0.40 37.64
C ALA A 13 7.27 -0.50 36.96
N MET A 14 7.53 -1.60 36.24
CA MET A 14 8.76 -1.77 35.46
C MET A 14 8.88 -0.72 34.34
N ALA A 15 7.78 -0.42 33.66
CA ALA A 15 7.75 0.62 32.63
C ALA A 15 7.98 2.02 33.20
N SER A 16 7.59 2.28 34.46
CA SER A 16 7.80 3.58 35.11
C SER A 16 9.26 3.83 35.55
N ALA A 17 10.04 2.78 35.78
CA ALA A 17 11.43 2.86 36.24
C ALA A 17 12.35 1.91 35.44
N PRO A 18 12.58 2.18 34.14
CA PRO A 18 13.39 1.30 33.29
C PRO A 18 14.87 1.25 33.68
N GLU A 19 15.37 2.25 34.42
CA GLU A 19 16.75 2.29 34.95
C GLU A 19 17.00 1.26 36.06
N ALA A 20 15.94 0.81 36.76
CA ALA A 20 16.06 -0.23 37.77
C ALA A 20 16.27 -1.64 37.15
N PHE A 21 16.05 -1.77 35.84
CA PHE A 21 16.00 -3.04 35.14
C PHE A 21 16.81 -3.04 33.83
N PRO A 22 18.12 -2.71 33.84
CA PRO A 22 18.92 -2.58 32.62
C PRO A 22 19.09 -3.91 31.87
N ASP A 23 19.30 -5.02 32.59
CA ASP A 23 19.64 -6.32 32.01
C ASP A 23 18.49 -6.95 31.21
N ILE A 24 17.25 -6.61 31.54
CA ILE A 24 16.05 -7.18 30.90
C ILE A 24 15.47 -6.29 29.79
N ARG A 25 16.05 -5.11 29.53
CA ARG A 25 15.52 -4.16 28.53
C ARG A 25 15.33 -4.79 27.15
N ALA A 26 16.25 -5.66 26.74
CA ALA A 26 16.17 -6.35 25.46
C ALA A 26 15.11 -7.47 25.40
N GLU A 27 14.69 -7.98 26.56
CA GLU A 27 13.69 -9.06 26.68
C GLU A 27 12.25 -8.52 26.73
N ILE A 28 12.05 -7.31 27.28
CA ILE A 28 10.74 -6.65 27.35
C ILE A 28 10.02 -6.60 25.98
N PRO A 29 10.63 -6.12 24.87
CA PRO A 29 9.93 -6.06 23.58
C PRO A 29 9.62 -7.45 23.02
N LYS A 30 10.47 -8.45 23.27
CA LYS A 30 10.23 -9.85 22.84
C LYS A 30 9.05 -10.44 23.60
N ALA A 31 9.00 -10.23 24.91
CA ALA A 31 7.92 -10.68 25.77
C ALA A 31 6.59 -10.01 25.41
N ALA A 32 6.59 -8.68 25.25
CA ALA A 32 5.41 -7.92 24.83
C ALA A 32 4.86 -8.44 23.49
N ARG A 33 5.74 -8.63 22.50
CA ARG A 33 5.37 -9.21 21.21
C ARG A 33 4.78 -10.61 21.37
N ALA A 34 5.40 -11.48 22.16
CA ALA A 34 4.93 -12.84 22.38
C ALA A 34 3.53 -12.89 23.03
N LEU A 35 3.24 -11.98 23.98
CA LEU A 35 1.93 -11.86 24.62
C LEU A 35 0.86 -11.43 23.61
N VAL A 36 1.15 -10.42 22.78
CA VAL A 36 0.20 -9.96 21.76
C VAL A 36 -0.03 -11.05 20.70
N VAL A 37 1.02 -11.72 20.21
CA VAL A 37 0.88 -12.82 19.26
C VAL A 37 0.07 -13.98 19.85
N ARG A 38 0.29 -14.32 21.13
CA ARG A 38 -0.53 -15.30 21.85
C ARG A 38 -2.00 -14.91 21.89
N GLN A 39 -2.29 -13.63 22.16
CA GLN A 39 -3.66 -13.11 22.15
C GLN A 39 -4.29 -13.15 20.75
N LEU A 40 -3.54 -12.81 19.71
CA LEU A 40 -4.01 -12.88 18.32
C LEU A 40 -4.30 -14.33 17.90
N LYS A 41 -3.54 -15.30 18.42
CA LYS A 41 -3.75 -16.73 18.18
C LYS A 41 -4.86 -17.35 19.04
N ALA A 42 -5.37 -16.65 20.06
CA ALA A 42 -6.38 -17.18 20.97
C ALA A 42 -7.66 -17.59 20.22
N ARG A 43 -8.22 -18.77 20.52
CA ARG A 43 -9.38 -19.35 19.81
C ARG A 43 -10.65 -18.49 19.87
N GLY A 44 -10.80 -17.68 20.91
CA GLY A 44 -11.95 -16.79 21.12
C GLY A 44 -11.82 -15.40 20.50
N LEU A 45 -10.76 -15.11 19.74
CA LEU A 45 -10.57 -13.79 19.14
C LEU A 45 -11.73 -13.44 18.18
N LYS A 46 -12.41 -12.33 18.47
CA LYS A 46 -13.48 -11.75 17.63
C LYS A 46 -12.93 -10.55 16.84
N PRO A 47 -13.52 -10.21 15.68
CA PRO A 47 -13.13 -9.03 14.90
C PRO A 47 -13.15 -7.72 15.70
N HIS A 48 -14.12 -7.54 16.60
CA HIS A 48 -14.17 -6.37 17.49
C HIS A 48 -12.99 -6.31 18.47
N ALA A 49 -12.60 -7.45 19.04
CA ALA A 49 -11.45 -7.52 19.95
C ALA A 49 -10.13 -7.20 19.21
N LEU A 50 -10.01 -7.60 17.95
CA LEU A 50 -8.85 -7.24 17.12
C LEU A 50 -8.72 -5.71 16.96
N ARG A 51 -9.84 -5.03 16.72
CA ARG A 51 -9.87 -3.57 16.60
C ARG A 51 -9.45 -2.89 17.90
N MET A 52 -10.01 -3.31 19.03
CA MET A 52 -9.62 -2.80 20.35
C MET A 52 -8.12 -3.00 20.61
N ILE A 53 -7.56 -4.17 20.28
CA ILE A 53 -6.12 -4.43 20.45
C ILE A 53 -5.29 -3.47 19.59
N ARG A 54 -5.68 -3.23 18.33
CA ARG A 54 -5.01 -2.26 17.45
C ARG A 54 -5.13 -0.84 17.99
N ASP A 55 -6.29 -0.46 18.52
CA ASP A 55 -6.53 0.88 19.05
C ASP A 55 -5.70 1.15 20.31
N VAL A 56 -5.53 0.15 21.18
CA VAL A 56 -4.72 0.26 22.41
C VAL A 56 -3.22 0.27 22.13
N ILE A 57 -2.74 -0.57 21.22
CA ILE A 57 -1.30 -0.72 20.93
C ILE A 57 -0.81 0.30 19.90
N GLY A 58 -1.72 0.81 19.07
CA GLY A 58 -1.40 1.70 17.95
C GLY A 58 -1.18 0.96 16.64
N THR A 59 -1.38 1.68 15.53
CA THR A 59 -1.33 1.10 14.17
C THR A 59 0.08 0.62 13.79
N GLU A 60 1.11 1.40 14.10
CA GLU A 60 2.50 1.08 13.73
C GLU A 60 3.02 -0.15 14.47
N ALA A 61 2.87 -0.18 15.79
CA ALA A 61 3.28 -1.32 16.61
C ALA A 61 2.52 -2.59 16.24
N PHE A 62 1.22 -2.49 15.91
CA PHE A 62 0.46 -3.61 15.40
C PHE A 62 1.00 -4.14 14.06
N ALA A 63 1.35 -3.26 13.12
CA ALA A 63 1.94 -3.64 11.83
C ALA A 63 3.27 -4.38 12.02
N LEU A 64 4.17 -3.85 12.87
CA LEU A 64 5.44 -4.50 13.19
C LEU A 64 5.26 -5.90 13.82
N ILE A 65 4.25 -6.06 14.70
CA ILE A 65 3.94 -7.36 15.30
C ILE A 65 3.44 -8.34 14.24
N ALA A 66 2.51 -7.89 13.39
CA ALA A 66 1.93 -8.68 12.31
C ALA A 66 3.00 -9.10 11.28
N ASP A 67 3.96 -8.23 10.97
CA ASP A 67 5.03 -8.53 10.02
C ASP A 67 6.03 -9.57 10.53
N GLY A 68 6.23 -9.62 11.85
CA GLY A 68 7.05 -10.66 12.45
C GLY A 68 6.37 -12.02 12.57
N MET A 69 5.05 -12.12 12.33
CA MET A 69 4.34 -13.41 12.41
C MET A 69 4.69 -14.28 11.19
N THR A 70 4.66 -15.60 11.39
CA THR A 70 4.84 -16.52 10.26
C THR A 70 3.61 -16.49 9.36
N ASP A 71 3.80 -16.74 8.07
CA ASP A 71 2.69 -16.67 7.10
C ASP A 71 1.57 -17.68 7.40
N ALA A 72 1.93 -18.84 7.97
CA ALA A 72 0.98 -19.84 8.44
C ALA A 72 0.13 -19.31 9.60
N GLU A 73 0.72 -18.58 10.55
CA GLU A 73 0.00 -17.98 11.68
C GLU A 73 -0.94 -16.87 11.21
N VAL A 74 -0.47 -15.99 10.32
CA VAL A 74 -1.30 -14.92 9.74
C VAL A 74 -2.48 -15.54 8.99
N LYS A 75 -2.25 -16.55 8.15
CA LYS A 75 -3.31 -17.25 7.44
C LYS A 75 -4.31 -17.92 8.38
N ALA A 76 -3.83 -18.55 9.47
CA ALA A 76 -4.70 -19.17 10.46
C ALA A 76 -5.57 -18.15 11.21
N VAL A 77 -5.04 -16.96 11.52
CA VAL A 77 -5.81 -15.87 12.13
C VAL A 77 -6.86 -15.32 11.15
N VAL A 78 -6.47 -15.06 9.90
CA VAL A 78 -7.40 -14.56 8.87
C VAL A 78 -8.50 -15.58 8.57
N ALA A 79 -8.18 -16.87 8.44
CA ALA A 79 -9.17 -17.94 8.22
C ALA A 79 -10.20 -18.07 9.34
N ARG A 80 -9.85 -17.65 10.55
CA ARG A 80 -10.78 -17.65 11.69
C ARG A 80 -11.63 -16.39 11.76
N LEU A 81 -11.04 -15.25 11.46
CA LEU A 81 -11.75 -13.97 11.51
C LEU A 81 -12.64 -13.74 10.28
N ASP A 82 -12.26 -14.31 9.13
CA ASP A 82 -12.91 -14.13 7.85
C ASP A 82 -12.94 -15.43 7.03
N PRO A 83 -13.68 -16.46 7.49
CA PRO A 83 -13.68 -17.80 6.88
C PRO A 83 -14.34 -17.84 5.50
N HIS A 84 -15.14 -16.83 5.14
CA HIS A 84 -15.94 -16.83 3.91
C HIS A 84 -15.32 -16.04 2.76
N HIS A 85 -14.13 -15.47 2.95
CA HIS A 85 -13.48 -14.71 1.90
C HIS A 85 -13.10 -15.60 0.71
N PRO A 86 -13.52 -15.28 -0.54
CA PRO A 86 -13.28 -16.14 -1.71
C PRO A 86 -11.80 -16.35 -2.00
N THR A 87 -11.00 -15.29 -1.85
CA THR A 87 -9.54 -15.30 -2.05
C THR A 87 -8.79 -16.14 -1.01
N LEU A 88 -9.42 -16.58 0.10
CA LEU A 88 -8.72 -17.29 1.17
C LEU A 88 -8.15 -18.63 0.73
N LYS A 89 -8.80 -19.31 -0.24
CA LYS A 89 -8.35 -20.60 -0.78
C LYS A 89 -7.05 -20.46 -1.57
N GLN A 90 -6.87 -19.34 -2.27
CA GLN A 90 -5.71 -19.05 -3.13
C GLN A 90 -4.82 -17.94 -2.54
N ALA A 91 -5.02 -17.61 -1.26
CA ALA A 91 -4.39 -16.47 -0.64
C ALA A 91 -2.87 -16.59 -0.60
N THR A 92 -2.20 -15.57 -1.13
CA THR A 92 -0.77 -15.37 -0.95
C THR A 92 -0.48 -14.88 0.48
N PRO A 93 0.74 -15.10 0.99
CA PRO A 93 1.16 -14.56 2.30
C PRO A 93 0.98 -13.04 2.43
N GLY A 94 1.36 -12.29 1.38
CA GLY A 94 1.21 -10.83 1.33
C GLY A 94 -0.27 -10.41 1.38
N TRP A 95 -1.17 -11.16 0.74
CA TRP A 95 -2.61 -10.90 0.85
C TRP A 95 -3.12 -11.13 2.28
N CYS A 96 -2.69 -12.21 2.95
CA CYS A 96 -3.13 -12.51 4.31
C CYS A 96 -2.73 -11.39 5.29
N ARG A 97 -1.50 -10.86 5.18
CA ARG A 97 -1.03 -9.74 6.01
C ARG A 97 -1.84 -8.47 5.79
N ARG A 98 -2.08 -8.10 4.53
CA ARG A 98 -2.94 -6.96 4.17
C ARG A 98 -4.37 -7.14 4.68
N ARG A 99 -4.93 -8.35 4.57
CA ARG A 99 -6.28 -8.64 5.07
C ARG A 99 -6.36 -8.52 6.59
N LEU A 100 -5.36 -9.02 7.32
CA LEU A 100 -5.29 -8.88 8.77
C LEU A 100 -5.21 -7.41 9.20
N ALA A 101 -4.41 -6.60 8.50
CA ALA A 101 -4.34 -5.15 8.73
C ALA A 101 -5.70 -4.47 8.46
N ALA A 102 -6.40 -4.85 7.39
CA ALA A 102 -7.69 -4.27 7.04
C ALA A 102 -8.82 -4.66 8.01
N LEU A 103 -8.84 -5.92 8.48
CA LEU A 103 -9.75 -6.37 9.54
C LEU A 103 -9.51 -5.63 10.86
N ALA A 104 -8.24 -5.35 11.18
CA ALA A 104 -7.87 -4.53 12.32
C ALA A 104 -8.25 -3.05 12.12
N ALA A 105 -8.19 -2.55 10.89
CA ALA A 105 -8.57 -1.17 10.52
C ALA A 105 -10.07 -0.90 10.63
N GLY A 106 -10.90 -1.92 10.82
CA GLY A 106 -12.34 -1.77 10.93
C GLY A 106 -13.13 -2.35 9.76
N GLU A 107 -12.47 -2.94 8.77
CA GLU A 107 -13.15 -3.60 7.66
C GLU A 107 -14.01 -4.77 8.20
N ALA A 108 -15.22 -4.90 7.68
CA ALA A 108 -16.12 -5.97 8.09
C ALA A 108 -15.62 -7.31 7.52
N PRO A 109 -15.61 -8.39 8.33
CA PRO A 109 -15.40 -9.73 7.80
C PRO A 109 -16.54 -10.07 6.83
N VAL A 110 -16.21 -10.79 5.75
CA VAL A 110 -17.19 -11.15 4.73
C VAL A 110 -18.15 -12.14 5.37
N ARG A 111 -19.43 -11.77 5.44
CA ARG A 111 -20.47 -12.67 5.92
C ARG A 111 -20.91 -13.60 4.80
N ARG A 112 -21.40 -14.78 5.17
CA ARG A 112 -21.96 -15.76 4.24
C ARG A 112 -23.06 -15.09 3.41
N GLY A 113 -22.84 -14.92 2.11
CA GLY A 113 -23.81 -14.31 1.18
C GLY A 113 -23.51 -12.88 0.74
N ASP A 114 -22.45 -12.23 1.25
CA ASP A 114 -22.00 -10.96 0.68
C ASP A 114 -21.38 -11.19 -0.71
N PRO A 115 -21.77 -10.41 -1.74
CA PRO A 115 -21.15 -10.51 -3.05
C PRO A 115 -19.66 -10.17 -2.92
N ALA A 116 -18.82 -11.06 -3.44
CA ALA A 116 -17.39 -10.83 -3.50
C ALA A 116 -17.11 -9.43 -4.09
N PRO A 117 -16.26 -8.59 -3.46
CA PRO A 117 -15.77 -7.39 -4.10
C PRO A 117 -15.16 -7.78 -5.46
N PRO A 118 -15.40 -7.01 -6.54
CA PRO A 118 -14.86 -7.35 -7.84
C PRO A 118 -13.34 -7.42 -7.70
N GLU A 119 -12.81 -8.62 -7.96
CA GLU A 119 -11.39 -8.87 -8.06
C GLU A 119 -10.84 -7.89 -9.09
N ARG A 120 -10.06 -6.90 -8.64
CA ARG A 120 -9.31 -6.05 -9.55
C ARG A 120 -8.33 -6.98 -10.23
N ALA A 121 -8.67 -7.40 -11.44
CA ALA A 121 -7.78 -8.18 -12.30
C ALA A 121 -6.45 -7.45 -12.36
N ASP A 122 -5.39 -8.13 -11.93
CA ASP A 122 -4.04 -7.67 -12.18
C ASP A 122 -3.91 -7.47 -13.70
N PRO A 123 -3.32 -6.34 -14.17
CA PRO A 123 -3.11 -6.14 -15.59
C PRO A 123 -2.28 -7.31 -16.14
N PRO A 124 -2.60 -7.83 -17.34
CA PRO A 124 -1.89 -8.96 -17.90
C PRO A 124 -0.39 -8.65 -17.95
N ALA A 125 0.41 -9.56 -17.42
CA ALA A 125 1.87 -9.44 -17.45
C ALA A 125 2.32 -9.13 -18.88
N PRO A 126 3.20 -8.12 -19.09
CA PRO A 126 3.68 -7.82 -20.42
C PRO A 126 4.42 -9.04 -20.97
N ALA A 127 4.01 -9.48 -22.17
CA ALA A 127 4.60 -10.64 -22.83
C ALA A 127 6.13 -10.51 -22.87
N ALA A 128 6.82 -11.57 -22.45
CA ALA A 128 8.27 -11.63 -22.47
C ALA A 128 8.77 -11.40 -23.90
N ARG A 129 9.43 -10.26 -24.14
CA ARG A 129 10.03 -9.93 -25.42
C ARG A 129 11.18 -10.91 -25.68
N ALA A 130 11.14 -11.57 -26.83
CA ALA A 130 12.24 -12.41 -27.29
C ALA A 130 13.53 -11.58 -27.40
N LEU A 131 14.63 -12.17 -26.94
CA LEU A 131 16.00 -11.66 -27.11
C LEU A 131 16.27 -11.51 -28.62
N GLY A 132 16.28 -10.26 -29.11
CA GLY A 132 16.45 -9.93 -30.54
C GLY A 132 15.30 -9.14 -31.18
N SER A 133 14.23 -8.83 -30.44
CA SER A 133 13.21 -7.88 -30.92
C SER A 133 13.79 -6.46 -31.08
N ARG A 134 13.36 -5.74 -32.13
CA ARG A 134 13.86 -4.39 -32.45
C ARG A 134 13.65 -3.48 -31.21
N PRO A 135 14.65 -2.66 -30.84
CA PRO A 135 14.50 -1.74 -29.72
C PRO A 135 13.29 -0.84 -30.00
N PHE A 136 12.48 -0.63 -28.96
CA PHE A 136 11.36 0.29 -28.98
C PHE A 136 11.86 1.64 -29.49
N ALA A 137 11.41 2.05 -30.68
CA ALA A 137 11.62 3.40 -31.17
C ALA A 137 10.69 4.31 -30.37
N ALA A 138 11.18 4.75 -29.21
CA ALA A 138 10.56 5.84 -28.45
C ALA A 138 10.72 7.12 -29.29
N THR A 139 9.76 7.41 -30.17
CA THR A 139 9.67 8.74 -30.75
C THR A 139 8.86 9.60 -29.80
N TRP A 140 9.53 10.56 -29.16
CA TRP A 140 8.90 11.61 -28.38
C TRP A 140 7.91 12.36 -29.27
N ASP A 141 6.63 12.36 -28.91
CA ASP A 141 5.53 13.00 -29.64
C ASP A 141 5.41 14.50 -29.35
N GLY A 142 6.31 15.04 -28.52
CA GLY A 142 6.29 16.45 -28.11
C GLY A 142 5.24 16.77 -27.05
N VAL A 143 4.47 15.78 -26.59
CA VAL A 143 3.38 15.98 -25.63
C VAL A 143 3.84 15.47 -24.27
N ASP A 144 3.90 16.40 -23.31
CA ASP A 144 4.21 16.06 -21.93
C ASP A 144 2.96 15.48 -21.26
N HIS A 145 2.89 14.15 -21.17
CA HIS A 145 1.74 13.43 -20.61
C HIS A 145 1.77 13.36 -19.07
N ASP A 146 2.83 13.88 -18.43
CA ASP A 146 2.96 13.99 -16.97
C ASP A 146 2.51 15.35 -16.41
N ALA A 147 1.96 16.24 -17.25
CA ALA A 147 1.45 17.52 -16.78
C ALA A 147 0.18 17.35 -15.90
N PRO A 148 0.14 17.90 -14.68
CA PRO A 148 -1.07 17.86 -13.84
C PRO A 148 -2.23 18.61 -14.53
N LEU A 149 -3.42 18.01 -14.49
CA LEU A 149 -4.65 18.45 -15.17
C LEU A 149 -5.23 19.83 -14.72
N SER A 150 -4.44 20.70 -14.12
CA SER A 150 -4.85 22.03 -13.65
C SER A 150 -4.21 23.14 -14.49
N ALA A 151 -4.53 23.18 -15.79
CA ALA A 151 -4.32 24.34 -16.64
C ALA A 151 -5.29 24.30 -17.84
N LYS A 152 -6.58 24.08 -17.55
CA LYS A 152 -7.66 24.48 -18.44
C LYS A 152 -8.45 25.53 -17.68
N ASP A 153 -8.04 26.77 -17.85
CA ASP A 153 -8.87 27.98 -17.82
C ASP A 153 -7.88 29.15 -17.95
N ASP A 154 -7.70 29.65 -19.17
CA ASP A 154 -7.95 31.06 -19.49
C ASP A 154 -7.38 31.48 -20.87
N ALA A 155 -8.28 32.12 -21.61
CA ALA A 155 -8.04 33.09 -22.68
C ALA A 155 -7.59 32.62 -24.09
N ALA A 156 -8.57 32.27 -24.92
CA ALA A 156 -8.67 32.91 -26.26
C ALA A 156 -9.23 34.36 -26.08
N PRO A 157 -9.39 35.25 -27.09
CA PRO A 157 -9.23 35.09 -28.54
C PRO A 157 -8.65 36.33 -29.27
N LYS A 158 -8.48 36.25 -30.62
CA LYS A 158 -8.57 37.31 -31.69
C LYS A 158 -7.70 36.82 -32.87
N GLY A 159 -8.15 36.69 -34.10
CA GLY A 159 -9.15 37.44 -34.87
C GLY A 159 -8.44 38.23 -35.98
N ALA A 160 -8.95 38.11 -37.21
CA ALA A 160 -8.66 38.91 -38.42
C ALA A 160 -7.55 38.44 -39.39
N GLY A 161 -7.97 38.14 -40.62
CA GLY A 161 -7.09 37.89 -41.78
C GLY A 161 -6.73 39.17 -42.55
N LYS A 162 -6.48 39.01 -43.87
CA LYS A 162 -6.17 40.05 -44.90
C LYS A 162 -4.66 40.37 -44.95
N LYS A 163 -3.94 40.61 -46.05
CA LYS A 163 -4.09 40.59 -47.54
C LYS A 163 -2.76 41.22 -48.05
N GLU A 164 -2.30 40.81 -49.24
CA GLU A 164 -1.35 41.53 -50.12
C GLU A 164 0.10 41.76 -49.62
N ARG A 165 1.12 41.25 -50.34
CA ARG A 165 1.79 41.85 -51.53
C ARG A 165 2.28 43.29 -51.31
N LYS A 166 3.61 43.47 -51.21
CA LYS A 166 4.51 44.07 -52.23
C LYS A 166 5.92 44.22 -51.62
N GLU A 167 6.95 43.78 -52.35
CA GLU A 167 8.01 44.65 -52.98
C GLU A 167 8.80 45.46 -51.95
N THR A 168 10.13 45.46 -51.91
CA THR A 168 11.19 45.49 -52.94
C THR A 168 12.51 45.35 -52.12
N GLU A 169 13.69 44.95 -52.59
CA GLU A 169 14.41 45.48 -53.74
C GLU A 169 15.78 44.78 -53.87
N LYS A 170 16.17 44.48 -55.13
CA LYS A 170 17.51 44.55 -55.76
C LYS A 170 18.71 43.86 -55.08
N LYS A 171 19.70 43.31 -55.77
CA LYS A 171 20.25 43.32 -57.14
C LYS A 171 21.35 42.25 -57.05
N LYS A 172 21.75 41.46 -58.05
CA LYS A 172 22.16 41.76 -59.43
C LYS A 172 22.42 40.35 -59.99
N GLY A 173 21.82 39.94 -61.10
CA GLY A 173 22.43 40.12 -62.42
C GLY A 173 23.80 39.41 -62.49
N LYS A 174 24.06 38.53 -63.45
CA LYS A 174 23.83 38.80 -64.86
C LYS A 174 24.27 37.60 -65.72
N LYS A 175 23.35 37.25 -66.63
CA LYS A 175 23.48 36.72 -68.01
C LYS A 175 24.21 35.39 -68.22
N ARG A 176 23.51 34.37 -68.74
CA ARG A 176 23.02 34.19 -70.15
C ARG A 176 24.18 33.76 -71.05
N LYS A 177 24.09 32.54 -71.62
CA LYS A 177 23.40 32.20 -72.89
C LYS A 177 24.34 32.57 -74.04
N ASP A 178 24.60 31.75 -75.04
CA ASP A 178 23.83 30.66 -75.64
C ASP A 178 24.74 29.43 -75.90
#